data_AF-A0AA86SY77-F1
#
_entry.id   AF-A0AA86SY77-F1
#
_cell.length_a   1.000
_cell.length_b   1.000
_cell.length_c   1.000
_cell.angle_alpha   90.00
_cell.angle_beta   90.00
_cell.angle_gamma   90.00
#
_symmetry.space_group_name_H-M   'P 1'
#
loop_
_entity.id
_entity.type
_entity.pdbx_description
1 polymer ?
#
loop_
_entity_poly.entity_id
_entity_poly.type
_entity_poly.pdbx_seq_one_letter_code
_entity_poly.pdbx_strand_id
1 'polypeptide(L)'
;MATATEKISALQSAVAGLNEISENEKSGFINLVSRYLSGEAQHVEWSKIQTPTDEVVVPYDSLVPTPEDPSEVKNLLDKLVVLKLNGGLGTTMGCTGPKSVIEVRDGLTFLDLIVIQIENLNSKYGSNVPLLLMNSFNTHDDTQKIIEKYQNSNIEIHTFNQSQYPRLVVEDFVPLPSKGRTDKDGWYPPGHGDVFPSLSNSGKLDALLSQGKEYVFVANSDNLGAIVDLKILHHLIQNKNEYCMEVTPKTLADVKGGTLISYEGRVQASPGNRPSPR
;
A
#
# COMPACT_ATOMS: atom_id res chain seq x y z
N MET A 1 5.45 -29.58 23.01
CA MET A 1 4.90 -28.41 22.30
C MET A 1 4.16 -28.91 21.09
N ALA A 2 2.99 -28.34 20.75
CA ALA A 2 2.27 -28.72 19.53
C ALA A 2 3.13 -28.46 18.29
N THR A 3 3.08 -29.37 17.32
CA THR A 3 3.77 -29.25 16.03
C THR A 3 3.19 -28.09 15.21
N ALA A 4 3.94 -27.58 14.22
CA ALA A 4 3.45 -26.52 13.33
C ALA A 4 2.13 -26.92 12.65
N THR A 5 2.01 -28.18 12.24
CA THR A 5 0.79 -28.73 11.61
C THR A 5 -0.40 -28.75 12.57
N GLU A 6 -0.21 -29.16 13.82
CA GLU A 6 -1.26 -29.13 14.85
C GLU A 6 -1.74 -27.70 15.13
N LYS A 7 -0.80 -26.75 15.21
CA LYS A 7 -1.14 -25.32 15.39
C LYS A 7 -1.93 -24.76 14.21
N ILE A 8 -1.57 -25.10 12.98
CA ILE A 8 -2.29 -24.65 11.77
C ILE A 8 -3.70 -25.24 11.73
N SER A 9 -3.86 -26.53 12.02
CA SER A 9 -5.19 -27.18 12.03
C SER A 9 -6.11 -26.58 13.10
N ALA A 10 -5.59 -26.38 14.31
CA ALA A 10 -6.34 -25.70 15.37
C ALA A 10 -6.71 -24.26 15.01
N LEU A 11 -5.79 -23.54 14.36
CA LEU A 11 -6.02 -22.17 13.90
C LEU A 11 -7.10 -22.13 12.81
N GLN A 12 -7.08 -23.05 11.84
CA GLN A 12 -8.11 -23.15 10.80
C GLN A 12 -9.50 -23.36 11.42
N SER A 13 -9.63 -24.26 12.40
CA SER A 13 -10.89 -24.46 13.11
C SER A 13 -11.34 -23.22 13.88
N ALA A 14 -10.43 -22.51 14.54
CA ALA A 14 -10.76 -21.30 15.30
C ALA A 14 -11.20 -20.14 14.37
N VAL A 15 -10.49 -19.95 13.26
CA VAL A 15 -10.75 -18.90 12.27
C VAL A 15 -12.04 -19.17 11.48
N ALA A 16 -12.38 -20.44 11.25
CA ALA A 16 -13.65 -20.82 10.61
C ALA A 16 -14.87 -20.31 11.41
N GLY A 17 -14.76 -20.22 12.74
CA GLY A 17 -15.81 -19.72 13.63
C GLY A 17 -15.92 -18.19 13.70
N LEU A 18 -15.03 -17.43 13.04
CA LEU A 18 -15.09 -15.96 13.00
C LEU A 18 -15.99 -15.52 11.85
N ASN A 19 -17.17 -14.99 12.17
CA ASN A 19 -18.17 -14.58 11.16
C ASN A 19 -17.98 -13.13 10.69
N GLU A 20 -17.12 -12.38 11.38
CA GLU A 20 -16.83 -10.96 11.11
C GLU A 20 -15.88 -10.75 9.93
N ILE A 21 -15.25 -11.81 9.43
CA ILE A 21 -14.29 -11.77 8.32
C ILE A 21 -14.73 -12.70 7.19
N SER A 22 -14.43 -12.31 5.96
CA SER A 22 -14.73 -13.04 4.74
C SER A 22 -13.87 -14.30 4.59
N GLU A 23 -14.30 -15.22 3.73
CA GLU A 23 -13.51 -16.43 3.41
C GLU A 23 -12.14 -16.08 2.80
N ASN A 24 -12.04 -14.97 2.05
CA ASN A 24 -10.77 -14.48 1.52
C ASN A 24 -9.83 -14.03 2.64
N GLU A 25 -10.35 -13.33 3.64
CA GLU A 25 -9.58 -12.89 4.82
C GLU A 25 -9.16 -14.08 5.68
N LYS A 26 -10.05 -15.04 5.92
CA LYS A 26 -9.71 -16.30 6.61
C LYS A 26 -8.57 -17.02 5.91
N SER A 27 -8.68 -17.22 4.60
CA SER A 27 -7.67 -17.91 3.79
C SER A 27 -6.33 -17.18 3.80
N GLY A 28 -6.35 -15.86 3.61
CA GLY A 28 -5.16 -15.02 3.61
C GLY A 28 -4.43 -15.02 4.96
N PHE A 29 -5.19 -14.95 6.07
CA PHE A 29 -4.66 -15.02 7.41
C PHE A 29 -4.00 -16.37 7.71
N ILE A 30 -4.66 -17.49 7.38
CA ILE A 30 -4.10 -18.82 7.55
C ILE A 30 -2.80 -18.98 6.73
N ASN A 31 -2.78 -18.49 5.49
CA ASN A 31 -1.57 -18.52 4.65
C ASN A 31 -0.42 -17.71 5.25
N LEU A 32 -0.72 -16.52 5.81
CA LEU A 32 0.27 -15.69 6.49
C LEU A 32 0.87 -16.42 7.69
N VAL A 33 0.03 -17.00 8.55
CA VAL A 33 0.48 -17.71 9.76
C VAL A 33 1.19 -19.02 9.41
N SER A 34 0.79 -19.71 8.35
CA SER A 34 1.46 -20.91 7.87
C SER A 34 2.90 -20.61 7.42
N ARG A 35 3.12 -19.51 6.68
CA ARG A 35 4.47 -19.05 6.32
C ARG A 35 5.31 -18.64 7.53
N TYR A 36 4.67 -18.02 8.53
CA TYR A 36 5.35 -17.68 9.79
C TYR A 36 5.82 -18.95 10.53
N LEU A 37 4.98 -19.99 10.58
CA LEU A 37 5.30 -21.25 11.26
C LEU A 37 6.25 -22.16 10.48
N SER A 38 6.21 -22.14 9.14
CA SER A 38 7.14 -22.93 8.33
C SER A 38 8.58 -22.44 8.47
N GLY A 39 8.76 -21.17 8.85
CA GLY A 39 10.08 -20.56 8.92
C GLY A 39 10.75 -20.44 7.56
N GLU A 40 9.99 -20.55 6.46
CA GLU A 40 10.44 -20.23 5.09
C GLU A 40 10.63 -18.72 4.94
N ALA A 41 11.51 -18.15 5.76
CA ALA A 41 12.18 -16.92 5.42
C ALA A 41 13.18 -17.28 4.33
N GLN A 42 13.15 -16.56 3.21
CA GLN A 42 14.29 -16.57 2.30
C GLN A 42 15.49 -16.06 3.09
N HIS A 43 16.33 -16.98 3.56
CA HIS A 43 17.57 -16.62 4.22
C HIS A 43 18.48 -16.00 3.17
N VAL A 44 18.58 -14.68 3.19
CA VAL A 44 19.45 -13.93 2.28
C VAL A 44 20.89 -14.24 2.66
N GLU A 45 21.60 -14.93 1.78
CA GLU A 45 23.03 -15.20 1.97
C GLU A 45 23.81 -13.92 1.68
N TRP A 46 24.43 -13.33 2.71
CA TRP A 46 25.07 -12.02 2.62
C TRP A 46 26.13 -11.94 1.51
N SER A 47 26.86 -13.04 1.27
CA SER A 47 27.88 -13.18 0.22
C SER A 47 27.34 -13.00 -1.21
N LYS A 48 26.05 -13.26 -1.43
CA LYS A 48 25.39 -13.18 -2.74
C LYS A 48 24.72 -11.83 -2.99
N ILE A 49 24.69 -10.93 -2.01
CA ILE A 49 24.10 -9.61 -2.14
C ILE A 49 24.99 -8.76 -3.05
N GLN A 50 24.38 -8.17 -4.08
CA GLN A 50 25.04 -7.23 -4.97
C GLN A 50 24.32 -5.88 -4.95
N THR A 51 25.10 -4.82 -5.20
CA THR A 51 24.52 -3.49 -5.42
C THR A 51 23.80 -3.52 -6.78
N PRO A 52 22.54 -3.10 -6.86
CA PRO A 52 21.86 -2.97 -8.15
C PRO A 52 22.64 -2.04 -9.08
N THR A 53 22.62 -2.33 -10.37
CA THR A 53 23.27 -1.48 -11.38
C THR A 53 22.37 -0.29 -11.75
N ASP A 54 22.93 0.69 -12.46
CA ASP A 54 22.19 1.88 -12.90
C ASP A 54 21.13 1.55 -13.98
N GLU A 55 21.17 0.37 -14.61
CA GLU A 55 20.08 -0.12 -15.46
C GLU A 55 18.89 -0.64 -14.66
N VAL A 56 19.12 -0.98 -13.39
CA VAL A 56 18.15 -1.60 -12.49
C VAL A 56 17.57 -0.57 -11.52
N VAL A 57 18.43 0.27 -10.94
CA VAL A 57 18.05 1.45 -10.16
C VAL A 57 18.42 2.66 -11.01
N VAL A 58 17.51 2.98 -11.93
CA VAL A 58 17.73 4.01 -12.95
C VAL A 58 17.80 5.40 -12.30
N PRO A 59 18.88 6.17 -12.49
CA PRO A 59 18.97 7.54 -11.99
C PRO A 59 17.88 8.41 -12.64
N TYR A 60 17.14 9.16 -11.83
CA TYR A 60 16.02 9.98 -12.29
C TYR A 60 16.41 10.99 -13.39
N ASP A 61 17.61 11.58 -13.27
CA ASP A 61 18.12 12.57 -14.22
C ASP A 61 18.41 11.96 -15.61
N SER A 62 18.58 10.63 -15.68
CA SER A 62 18.76 9.90 -16.94
C SER A 62 17.44 9.58 -17.67
N LEU A 63 16.30 9.76 -17.00
CA LEU A 63 14.99 9.48 -17.60
C LEU A 63 14.67 10.48 -18.70
N VAL A 64 14.07 9.97 -19.78
CA VAL A 64 13.57 10.78 -20.90
C VAL A 64 12.60 11.85 -20.37
N PRO A 65 12.72 13.11 -20.84
CA PRO A 65 11.76 14.15 -20.50
C PRO A 65 10.31 13.78 -20.81
N THR A 66 9.40 14.45 -20.12
CA THR A 66 7.97 14.35 -20.43
C THR A 66 7.71 14.78 -21.87
N PRO A 67 6.81 14.10 -22.60
CA PRO A 67 6.40 14.55 -23.92
C PRO A 67 5.92 16.00 -23.94
N GLU A 68 6.29 16.75 -24.98
CA GLU A 68 5.84 18.13 -25.16
C GLU A 68 4.39 18.21 -25.64
N ASP A 69 3.91 17.20 -26.37
CA ASP A 69 2.53 17.13 -26.86
C ASP A 69 1.55 16.83 -25.69
N PRO A 70 0.60 17.74 -25.39
CA PRO A 70 -0.42 17.51 -24.38
C PRO A 70 -1.26 16.25 -24.64
N SER A 71 -1.42 15.83 -25.90
CA SER A 71 -2.18 14.64 -26.29
C SER A 71 -1.47 13.36 -25.82
N GLU A 72 -0.14 13.31 -25.94
CA GLU A 72 0.66 12.19 -25.43
C GLU A 72 0.63 12.16 -23.91
N VAL A 73 0.74 13.31 -23.24
CA VAL A 73 0.62 13.39 -21.77
C VAL A 73 -0.75 12.90 -21.31
N LYS A 74 -1.83 13.32 -21.99
CA LYS A 74 -3.17 12.83 -21.70
C LYS A 74 -3.26 11.31 -21.85
N ASN A 75 -2.69 10.74 -22.92
CA ASN A 75 -2.68 9.28 -23.12
C ASN A 75 -1.92 8.54 -22.01
N LEU A 76 -0.84 9.10 -21.47
CA LEU A 76 -0.14 8.53 -20.31
C LEU A 76 -1.05 8.57 -19.06
N LEU A 77 -1.66 9.72 -18.79
CA LEU A 77 -2.52 9.93 -17.63
C LEU A 77 -3.80 9.09 -17.68
N ASP A 78 -4.36 8.88 -18.87
CA ASP A 78 -5.55 8.06 -19.05
C ASP A 78 -5.31 6.59 -18.67
N LYS A 79 -4.05 6.13 -18.67
CA LYS A 79 -3.63 4.79 -18.20
C LYS A 79 -3.30 4.73 -16.71
N LEU A 80 -3.24 5.87 -16.03
CA LEU A 80 -2.80 5.97 -14.64
C LEU A 80 -3.97 5.94 -13.65
N VAL A 81 -3.71 5.34 -12.49
CA VAL A 81 -4.51 5.41 -11.27
C VAL A 81 -3.61 5.88 -10.13
N VAL A 82 -4.10 6.79 -9.29
CA VAL A 82 -3.36 7.19 -8.07
C VAL A 82 -3.99 6.50 -6.87
N LEU A 83 -3.21 5.74 -6.10
CA LEU A 83 -3.64 5.06 -4.89
C LEU A 83 -2.90 5.60 -3.68
N LYS A 84 -3.64 6.04 -2.65
CA LYS A 84 -3.08 6.49 -1.38
C LYS A 84 -3.39 5.51 -0.26
N LEU A 85 -2.34 5.08 0.44
CA LEU A 85 -2.44 4.20 1.60
C LEU A 85 -2.98 5.01 2.78
N ASN A 86 -4.26 4.78 3.13
CA ASN A 86 -5.03 5.56 4.09
C ASN A 86 -5.55 4.70 5.28
N GLY A 87 -4.89 3.57 5.54
CA GLY A 87 -5.24 2.69 6.66
C GLY A 87 -4.68 3.13 8.01
N GLY A 88 -3.74 4.07 8.03
CA GLY A 88 -3.04 4.52 9.23
C GLY A 88 -3.81 5.56 10.03
N LEU A 89 -3.84 5.37 11.35
CA LEU A 89 -4.36 6.36 12.30
C LEU A 89 -3.29 7.40 12.64
N GLY A 90 -3.74 8.63 12.91
CA GLY A 90 -2.90 9.73 13.39
C GLY A 90 -2.58 9.68 14.89
N THR A 91 -2.64 8.52 15.55
CA THR A 91 -2.54 8.40 17.02
C THR A 91 -1.21 8.90 17.57
N THR A 92 -0.10 8.70 16.84
CA THR A 92 1.22 9.23 17.22
C THR A 92 1.29 10.75 17.18
N MET A 93 0.37 11.40 16.48
CA MET A 93 0.19 12.85 16.41
C MET A 93 -0.97 13.34 17.31
N GLY A 94 -1.55 12.46 18.14
CA GLY A 94 -2.66 12.81 19.03
C GLY A 94 -4.03 12.89 18.35
N CYS A 95 -4.16 12.42 17.11
CA CYS A 95 -5.42 12.43 16.37
C CYS A 95 -6.13 11.07 16.44
N THR A 96 -7.46 11.10 16.55
CA THR A 96 -8.31 9.89 16.62
C THR A 96 -8.70 9.33 15.24
N GLY A 97 -8.51 10.10 14.18
CA GLY A 97 -8.90 9.75 12.81
C GLY A 97 -7.74 9.34 11.89
N PRO A 98 -8.02 9.21 10.58
CA PRO A 98 -7.01 8.91 9.57
C PRO A 98 -5.91 9.99 9.55
N LYS A 99 -4.66 9.61 9.34
CA LYS A 99 -3.56 10.61 9.29
C LYS A 99 -3.74 11.65 8.17
N SER A 100 -4.44 11.27 7.09
CA SER A 100 -4.71 12.13 5.94
C SER A 100 -5.58 13.36 6.24
N VAL A 101 -6.31 13.36 7.36
CA VAL A 101 -7.25 14.43 7.72
C VAL A 101 -6.62 15.49 8.62
N ILE A 102 -5.33 15.34 8.92
CA ILE A 102 -4.57 16.32 9.70
C ILE A 102 -4.31 17.53 8.82
N GLU A 103 -4.58 18.72 9.35
CA GLU A 103 -4.26 20.00 8.72
C GLU A 103 -2.73 20.15 8.58
N VAL A 104 -2.29 20.49 7.38
CA VAL A 104 -0.88 20.71 7.05
C VAL A 104 -0.57 22.21 7.02
N ARG A 105 -1.36 22.97 6.26
CA ARG A 105 -1.20 24.43 6.12
C ARG A 105 -2.49 25.06 5.64
N ASP A 106 -2.73 26.31 6.04
CA ASP A 106 -3.81 27.16 5.52
C ASP A 106 -5.21 26.49 5.57
N GLY A 107 -5.51 25.69 6.59
CA GLY A 107 -6.77 24.96 6.69
C GLY A 107 -6.88 23.71 5.81
N LEU A 108 -5.84 23.37 5.04
CA LEU A 108 -5.83 22.23 4.12
C LEU A 108 -5.21 21.00 4.76
N THR A 109 -5.92 19.86 4.68
CA THR A 109 -5.41 18.56 5.11
C THR A 109 -4.52 17.91 4.06
N PHE A 110 -3.83 16.82 4.40
CA PHE A 110 -3.11 16.04 3.39
C PHE A 110 -4.04 15.58 2.26
N LEU A 111 -5.25 15.14 2.59
CA LEU A 111 -6.24 14.70 1.60
C LEU A 111 -6.67 15.86 0.69
N ASP A 112 -6.83 17.07 1.23
CA ASP A 112 -7.14 18.26 0.43
C ASP A 112 -6.04 18.54 -0.60
N LEU A 113 -4.79 18.50 -0.16
CA LEU A 113 -3.64 18.75 -1.04
C LEU A 113 -3.52 17.68 -2.14
N ILE A 114 -3.78 16.40 -1.81
CA ILE A 114 -3.79 15.31 -2.79
C ILE A 114 -4.90 15.50 -3.81
N VAL A 115 -6.12 15.85 -3.38
CA VAL A 115 -7.24 16.12 -4.28
C VAL A 115 -6.93 17.29 -5.21
N ILE A 116 -6.44 18.40 -4.67
CA ILE A 116 -6.04 19.58 -5.44
C ILE A 116 -4.96 19.22 -6.48
N GLN A 117 -3.98 18.40 -6.14
CA GLN A 117 -2.93 17.97 -7.08
C GLN A 117 -3.51 17.22 -8.28
N ILE A 118 -4.42 16.26 -8.05
CA ILE A 118 -4.99 15.44 -9.11
C ILE A 118 -6.05 16.21 -9.91
N GLU A 119 -6.85 17.05 -9.25
CA GLU A 119 -7.83 17.91 -9.91
C GLU A 119 -7.15 18.92 -10.86
N ASN A 120 -6.03 19.51 -10.43
CA ASN A 120 -5.21 20.37 -11.28
C ASN A 120 -4.60 19.61 -12.46
N LEU A 121 -4.17 18.36 -12.24
CA LEU A 121 -3.64 17.50 -13.29
C LEU A 121 -4.71 17.19 -14.34
N ASN A 122 -5.90 16.78 -13.91
CA ASN A 122 -7.05 16.50 -14.77
C ASN A 122 -7.48 17.73 -15.56
N SER A 123 -7.57 18.89 -14.90
CA SER A 123 -7.98 20.15 -15.55
C SER A 123 -6.93 20.66 -16.54
N LYS A 124 -5.64 20.50 -16.24
CA LYS A 124 -4.54 20.96 -17.10
C LYS A 124 -4.42 20.16 -18.40
N TYR A 125 -4.57 18.83 -18.32
CA TYR A 125 -4.35 17.93 -19.46
C TYR A 125 -5.65 17.36 -20.05
N GLY A 126 -6.81 17.72 -19.49
CA GLY A 126 -8.10 17.17 -19.90
C GLY A 126 -8.22 15.66 -19.67
N SER A 127 -7.48 15.11 -18.70
CA SER A 127 -7.46 13.69 -18.34
C SER A 127 -8.50 13.36 -17.24
N ASN A 128 -8.75 12.07 -17.03
CA ASN A 128 -9.53 11.58 -15.89
C ASN A 128 -8.72 10.56 -15.09
N VAL A 129 -7.81 11.05 -14.25
CA VAL A 129 -7.02 10.24 -13.31
C VAL A 129 -7.86 10.04 -12.03
N PRO A 130 -8.24 8.80 -11.69
CA PRO A 130 -8.96 8.51 -10.47
C PRO A 130 -8.03 8.44 -9.25
N LEU A 131 -8.55 8.85 -8.10
CA LEU A 131 -7.92 8.71 -6.79
C LEU A 131 -8.55 7.55 -6.03
N LEU A 132 -7.75 6.54 -5.67
CA LEU A 132 -8.12 5.45 -4.78
C LEU A 132 -7.58 5.70 -3.39
N LEU A 133 -8.43 5.57 -2.38
CA LEU A 133 -8.04 5.58 -0.97
C LEU A 133 -8.20 4.16 -0.41
N MET A 134 -7.08 3.54 -0.06
CA MET A 134 -7.07 2.25 0.63
C MET A 134 -7.22 2.49 2.13
N ASN A 135 -8.44 2.35 2.63
CA ASN A 135 -8.80 2.56 4.02
C ASN A 135 -8.60 1.28 4.85
N SER A 136 -8.84 1.38 6.15
CA SER A 136 -9.05 0.24 7.05
C SER A 136 -10.38 0.40 7.78
N PHE A 137 -10.80 -0.63 8.50
CA PHE A 137 -11.95 -0.54 9.44
C PHE A 137 -11.76 0.57 10.51
N ASN A 138 -10.53 1.06 10.74
CA ASN A 138 -10.27 2.18 11.64
C ASN A 138 -10.47 3.55 10.99
N THR A 139 -10.36 3.65 9.67
CA THR A 139 -10.30 4.93 8.95
C THR A 139 -11.46 5.14 7.97
N HIS A 140 -12.22 4.09 7.65
CA HIS A 140 -13.22 4.11 6.60
C HIS A 140 -14.33 5.14 6.84
N ASP A 141 -15.02 5.07 7.97
CA ASP A 141 -16.20 5.89 8.25
C ASP A 141 -15.87 7.39 8.26
N ASP A 142 -14.71 7.75 8.84
CA ASP A 142 -14.24 9.13 8.85
C ASP A 142 -13.85 9.60 7.46
N THR A 143 -13.23 8.73 6.66
CA THR A 143 -12.88 9.05 5.27
C THR A 143 -14.12 9.26 4.41
N GLN A 144 -15.17 8.45 4.56
CA GLN A 144 -16.44 8.61 3.81
C GLN A 144 -17.07 9.98 4.02
N LYS A 145 -17.17 10.41 5.28
CA LYS A 145 -17.74 11.73 5.63
C LYS A 145 -16.95 12.88 5.01
N ILE A 146 -15.63 12.72 4.89
CA ILE A 146 -14.75 13.79 4.40
C ILE A 146 -14.78 13.85 2.89
N ILE A 147 -14.85 12.72 2.18
CA ILE A 147 -14.84 12.73 0.71
C ILE A 147 -16.12 13.36 0.12
N GLU A 148 -17.21 13.44 0.89
CA GLU A 148 -18.45 14.14 0.48
C GLU A 148 -18.20 15.60 0.09
N LYS A 149 -17.18 16.26 0.68
CA LYS A 149 -16.84 17.64 0.35
C LYS A 149 -16.30 17.82 -1.07
N TYR A 150 -15.85 16.75 -1.72
CA TYR A 150 -15.28 16.76 -3.06
C TYR A 150 -16.25 16.28 -4.14
N GLN A 151 -17.54 16.09 -3.83
CA GLN A 151 -18.53 15.61 -4.82
C GLN A 151 -18.65 16.51 -6.07
N ASN A 152 -18.33 17.80 -5.94
CA ASN A 152 -18.37 18.76 -7.03
C ASN A 152 -16.98 19.04 -7.65
N SER A 153 -15.93 18.35 -7.20
CA SER A 153 -14.58 18.49 -7.73
C SER A 153 -14.40 17.67 -9.01
N ASN A 154 -13.50 18.09 -9.89
CA ASN A 154 -13.19 17.40 -11.14
C ASN A 154 -12.23 16.20 -10.93
N ILE A 155 -12.65 15.28 -10.07
CA ILE A 155 -11.88 14.08 -9.69
C ILE A 155 -12.80 12.94 -9.31
N GLU A 156 -12.52 11.75 -9.82
CA GLU A 156 -13.19 10.52 -9.39
C GLU A 156 -12.46 9.94 -8.17
N ILE A 157 -13.13 9.92 -7.02
CA ILE A 157 -12.60 9.36 -5.78
C ILE A 157 -13.25 8.01 -5.50
N HIS A 158 -12.43 6.98 -5.37
CA HIS A 158 -12.84 5.64 -4.94
C HIS A 158 -12.24 5.31 -3.59
N THR A 159 -12.99 4.54 -2.81
CA THR A 159 -12.53 3.99 -1.54
C THR A 159 -12.72 2.48 -1.54
N PHE A 160 -11.82 1.78 -0.86
CA PHE A 160 -11.98 0.37 -0.51
C PHE A 160 -11.27 0.10 0.80
N ASN A 161 -11.69 -0.94 1.52
CA ASN A 161 -11.02 -1.36 2.74
C ASN A 161 -10.00 -2.45 2.42
N GLN A 162 -8.85 -2.35 3.07
CA GLN A 162 -7.93 -3.47 3.21
C GLN A 162 -8.51 -4.53 4.18
N SER A 163 -7.96 -5.74 4.14
CA SER A 163 -8.36 -6.87 4.97
C SER A 163 -8.33 -6.55 6.47
N GLN A 164 -9.16 -7.25 7.23
CA GLN A 164 -9.18 -7.25 8.69
C GLN A 164 -8.77 -8.63 9.21
N TYR A 165 -7.61 -8.74 9.87
CA TYR A 165 -7.13 -10.00 10.44
C TYR A 165 -7.27 -10.03 11.96
N PRO A 166 -7.56 -11.20 12.56
CA PRO A 166 -7.62 -11.32 14.01
C PRO A 166 -6.21 -11.27 14.61
N ARG A 167 -6.03 -10.53 15.71
CA ARG A 167 -4.80 -10.60 16.49
C ARG A 167 -4.65 -12.00 17.09
N LEU A 168 -3.41 -12.48 17.22
CA LEU A 168 -3.11 -13.75 17.87
C LEU A 168 -2.59 -13.52 19.28
N VAL A 169 -3.11 -14.30 20.22
CA VAL A 169 -2.55 -14.39 21.57
C VAL A 169 -1.28 -15.24 21.50
N VAL A 170 -0.15 -14.71 21.98
CA VAL A 170 1.16 -15.35 21.83
C VAL A 170 1.25 -16.65 22.62
N GLU A 171 0.71 -16.66 23.84
CA GLU A 171 0.80 -17.76 24.79
C GLU A 171 0.06 -19.01 24.28
N ASP A 172 -1.17 -18.82 23.80
CA ASP A 172 -2.06 -19.93 23.43
C ASP A 172 -2.16 -20.14 21.92
N PHE A 173 -1.65 -19.20 21.11
CA PHE A 173 -1.72 -19.24 19.65
C PHE A 173 -3.15 -19.29 19.08
N VAL A 174 -4.09 -18.62 19.76
CA VAL A 174 -5.51 -18.56 19.41
C VAL A 174 -5.87 -17.13 18.98
N PRO A 175 -6.79 -16.95 18.00
CA PRO A 175 -7.34 -15.64 17.67
C PRO A 175 -7.95 -14.96 18.90
N LEU A 176 -7.57 -13.72 19.15
CA LEU A 176 -8.08 -12.90 20.25
C LEU A 176 -9.61 -12.73 20.21
N PRO A 177 -10.26 -12.59 19.04
CA PRO A 177 -11.73 -12.62 18.95
C PRO A 177 -12.37 -13.91 19.47
N SER A 178 -11.72 -15.07 19.28
CA SER A 178 -12.21 -16.34 19.84
C SER A 178 -12.20 -16.39 21.37
N LYS A 179 -11.48 -15.47 22.03
CA LYS A 179 -11.49 -15.29 23.50
C LYS A 179 -12.52 -14.26 23.98
N GLY A 180 -13.42 -13.80 23.09
CA GLY A 180 -14.48 -12.83 23.41
C GLY A 180 -14.08 -11.37 23.25
N ARG A 181 -12.89 -11.06 22.70
CA ARG A 181 -12.47 -9.71 22.33
C ARG A 181 -12.75 -9.45 20.85
N THR A 182 -14.03 -9.26 20.53
CA THR A 182 -14.53 -9.06 19.16
C THR A 182 -14.61 -7.59 18.75
N ASP A 183 -14.31 -6.67 19.67
CA ASP A 183 -14.17 -5.24 19.41
C ASP A 183 -12.93 -4.92 18.57
N LYS A 184 -12.73 -3.65 18.18
CA LYS A 184 -11.67 -3.22 17.25
C LYS A 184 -10.26 -3.69 17.67
N ASP A 185 -10.01 -3.80 18.97
CA ASP A 185 -8.73 -4.25 19.53
C ASP A 185 -8.46 -5.75 19.32
N GLY A 186 -9.47 -6.54 19.00
CA GLY A 186 -9.35 -7.93 18.57
C GLY A 186 -8.74 -8.09 17.19
N TRP A 187 -8.66 -7.02 16.40
CA TRP A 187 -8.34 -7.05 14.98
C TRP A 187 -7.19 -6.11 14.61
N TYR A 188 -6.62 -6.31 13.43
CA TYR A 188 -5.64 -5.40 12.86
C TYR A 188 -5.66 -5.44 11.32
N PRO A 189 -5.36 -4.32 10.64
CA PRO A 189 -5.08 -4.35 9.21
C PRO A 189 -3.70 -4.98 8.96
N PRO A 190 -3.53 -5.93 8.03
CA PRO A 190 -2.27 -6.67 7.81
C PRO A 190 -1.18 -5.88 7.07
N GLY A 191 -1.11 -4.56 7.30
CA GLY A 191 -0.12 -3.66 6.72
C GLY A 191 -0.35 -3.37 5.24
N HIS A 192 0.48 -2.49 4.68
CA HIS A 192 0.32 -2.02 3.30
C HIS A 192 0.59 -3.08 2.22
N GLY A 193 1.21 -4.21 2.57
CA GLY A 193 1.40 -5.33 1.63
C GLY A 193 0.08 -5.99 1.20
N ASP A 194 -0.99 -5.77 1.95
CA ASP A 194 -2.34 -6.24 1.64
C ASP A 194 -3.03 -5.42 0.52
N VAL A 195 -2.39 -4.36 0.02
CA VAL A 195 -2.92 -3.56 -1.10
C VAL A 195 -3.27 -4.40 -2.32
N PHE A 196 -2.43 -5.40 -2.67
CA PHE A 196 -2.65 -6.23 -3.85
C PHE A 196 -3.89 -7.14 -3.71
N PRO A 197 -3.99 -8.01 -2.69
CA PRO A 197 -5.19 -8.83 -2.53
C PRO A 197 -6.44 -7.98 -2.28
N SER A 198 -6.35 -6.89 -1.52
CA SER A 198 -7.53 -6.06 -1.22
C SER A 198 -8.03 -5.28 -2.42
N LEU A 199 -7.15 -4.77 -3.29
CA LEU A 199 -7.56 -4.11 -4.54
C LEU A 199 -8.22 -5.10 -5.52
N SER A 200 -7.73 -6.34 -5.56
CA SER A 200 -8.34 -7.42 -6.34
C SER A 200 -9.71 -7.80 -5.76
N ASN A 201 -9.78 -8.06 -4.46
CA ASN A 201 -11.01 -8.50 -3.77
C ASN A 201 -12.10 -7.43 -3.77
N SER A 202 -11.75 -6.14 -3.86
CA SER A 202 -12.74 -5.06 -3.93
C SER A 202 -13.41 -4.95 -5.31
N GLY A 203 -12.99 -5.73 -6.31
CA GLY A 203 -13.45 -5.62 -7.70
C GLY A 203 -13.02 -4.33 -8.40
N LYS A 204 -12.20 -3.50 -7.74
CA LYS A 204 -11.74 -2.22 -8.30
C LYS A 204 -10.64 -2.44 -9.32
N LEU A 205 -9.80 -3.45 -9.14
CA LEU A 205 -8.79 -3.84 -10.14
C LEU A 205 -9.45 -4.10 -11.50
N ASP A 206 -10.44 -4.99 -11.56
CA ASP A 206 -11.13 -5.34 -12.80
C ASP A 206 -11.87 -4.14 -13.42
N ALA A 207 -12.51 -3.33 -12.58
CA ALA A 207 -13.18 -2.11 -13.03
C ALA A 207 -12.19 -1.12 -13.67
N LEU A 208 -11.02 -0.89 -13.06
CA LEU A 208 -10.00 0.00 -13.58
C LEU A 208 -9.38 -0.55 -14.88
N LEU A 209 -9.09 -1.86 -14.93
CA LEU A 209 -8.61 -2.51 -16.15
C LEU A 209 -9.63 -2.37 -17.30
N SER A 210 -10.93 -2.50 -17.01
CA SER A 210 -12.00 -2.31 -18.01
C SER A 210 -12.08 -0.88 -18.57
N GLN A 211 -11.55 0.10 -17.82
CA GLN A 211 -11.45 1.50 -18.25
C GLN A 211 -10.14 1.79 -19.03
N GLY A 212 -9.29 0.78 -19.26
CA GLY A 212 -8.01 0.94 -19.95
C GLY A 212 -6.88 1.46 -19.07
N LYS A 213 -7.01 1.36 -17.74
CA LYS A 213 -5.91 1.67 -16.81
C LYS A 213 -4.85 0.56 -16.87
N GLU A 214 -3.58 0.93 -16.83
CA GLU A 214 -2.44 0.01 -16.91
C GLU A 214 -1.52 0.11 -15.69
N TYR A 215 -1.42 1.28 -15.05
CA TYR A 215 -0.49 1.53 -13.94
C TYR A 215 -1.19 2.13 -12.72
N VAL A 216 -0.75 1.71 -11.54
CA VAL A 216 -1.16 2.30 -10.25
C VAL A 216 0.05 2.93 -9.55
N PHE A 217 -0.03 4.23 -9.27
CA PHE A 217 0.94 4.94 -8.46
C PHE A 217 0.53 4.85 -6.98
N VAL A 218 1.29 4.10 -6.19
CA VAL A 218 1.02 3.86 -4.76
C VAL A 218 1.92 4.74 -3.90
N ALA A 219 1.33 5.51 -2.99
CA ALA A 219 2.07 6.26 -1.99
C ALA A 219 1.32 6.37 -0.67
N ASN A 220 2.00 6.71 0.42
CA ASN A 220 1.32 7.04 1.67
C ASN A 220 0.47 8.31 1.52
N SER A 221 -0.64 8.38 2.25
CA SER A 221 -1.49 9.57 2.27
C SER A 221 -0.86 10.77 3.00
N ASP A 222 0.22 10.58 3.73
CA ASP A 222 0.95 11.61 4.48
C ASP A 222 2.24 12.08 3.79
N ASN A 223 2.57 11.56 2.60
CA ASN A 223 3.72 11.99 1.81
C ASN A 223 3.31 13.00 0.72
N LEU A 224 3.48 14.29 1.00
CA LEU A 224 3.15 15.36 0.05
C LEU A 224 4.13 15.48 -1.13
N GLY A 225 5.33 14.90 -1.02
CA GLY A 225 6.30 14.86 -2.11
C GLY A 225 5.94 13.83 -3.18
N ALA A 226 5.05 12.88 -2.88
CA ALA A 226 4.61 11.84 -3.79
C ALA A 226 3.52 12.34 -4.75
N ILE A 227 3.92 13.22 -5.67
CA ILE A 227 3.10 13.71 -6.78
C ILE A 227 3.25 12.80 -8.01
N VAL A 228 2.30 12.89 -8.96
CA VAL A 228 2.41 12.15 -10.23
C VAL A 228 3.58 12.71 -11.04
N ASP A 229 4.56 11.85 -11.33
CA ASP A 229 5.69 12.17 -12.18
C ASP A 229 5.54 11.53 -13.57
N LEU A 230 5.42 12.40 -14.58
CA LEU A 230 5.22 11.97 -15.97
C LEU A 230 6.47 11.36 -16.60
N LYS A 231 7.69 11.72 -16.16
CA LYS A 231 8.93 11.11 -16.67
C LYS A 231 9.00 9.65 -16.23
N ILE A 232 8.66 9.38 -14.97
CA ILE A 232 8.61 8.02 -14.44
C ILE A 232 7.56 7.21 -15.19
N LEU A 233 6.31 7.67 -15.24
CA LEU A 233 5.23 6.94 -15.93
C LEU A 233 5.56 6.66 -17.40
N HIS A 234 6.12 7.63 -18.10
CA HIS A 234 6.55 7.47 -19.49
C HIS A 234 7.62 6.37 -19.63
N HIS A 235 8.62 6.37 -18.75
CA HIS A 235 9.67 5.35 -18.74
C HIS A 235 9.11 3.94 -18.51
N LEU A 236 8.18 3.78 -17.56
CA LEU A 236 7.56 2.47 -17.26
C LEU A 236 6.80 1.92 -18.47
N ILE A 237 6.00 2.76 -19.13
CA ILE A 237 5.23 2.37 -20.31
C ILE A 237 6.13 1.98 -21.48
N GLN A 238 7.19 2.76 -21.74
CA GLN A 238 8.12 2.49 -22.85
C GLN A 238 8.88 1.17 -22.65
N ASN A 239 9.34 0.90 -21.43
CA ASN A 239 10.16 -0.27 -21.12
C ASN A 239 9.34 -1.46 -20.60
N LYS A 240 8.02 -1.31 -20.49
CA LYS A 240 7.08 -2.32 -19.99
C LYS A 240 7.47 -2.85 -18.61
N ASN A 241 7.86 -1.95 -17.70
CA ASN A 241 8.20 -2.33 -16.33
C ASN A 241 6.93 -2.63 -15.53
N GLU A 242 6.77 -3.85 -15.05
CA GLU A 242 5.58 -4.23 -14.26
C GLU A 242 5.55 -3.62 -12.85
N TYR A 243 6.73 -3.27 -12.31
CA TYR A 243 6.87 -2.71 -10.97
C TYR A 243 8.04 -1.74 -10.91
N CYS A 244 7.86 -0.63 -10.20
CA CYS A 244 8.89 0.35 -9.91
C CYS A 244 8.75 0.83 -8.48
N MET A 245 9.88 0.93 -7.78
CA MET A 245 9.96 1.52 -6.45
C MET A 245 10.89 2.73 -6.51
N GLU A 246 10.34 3.91 -6.26
CA GLU A 246 11.14 5.11 -6.10
C GLU A 246 12.03 4.98 -4.85
N VAL A 247 13.31 5.29 -5.02
CA VAL A 247 14.31 5.32 -3.93
C VAL A 247 15.00 6.67 -3.90
N THR A 248 15.47 7.06 -2.71
CA THR A 248 16.21 8.32 -2.50
C THR A 248 17.52 8.02 -1.79
N PRO A 249 18.59 8.81 -2.01
CA PRO A 249 19.86 8.62 -1.30
C PRO A 249 19.67 8.65 0.23
N LYS A 250 20.26 7.67 0.92
CA LYS A 250 20.17 7.58 2.38
C LYS A 250 20.96 8.70 3.05
N THR A 251 20.33 9.39 3.99
CA THR A 251 21.02 10.27 4.95
C THR A 251 21.32 9.52 6.24
N LEU A 252 21.98 10.18 7.20
CA LEU A 252 22.23 9.62 8.53
C LEU A 252 20.93 9.26 9.29
N ALA A 253 19.80 9.90 8.97
CA ALA A 253 18.51 9.61 9.60
C ALA A 253 17.86 8.32 9.06
N ASP A 254 18.28 7.84 7.88
CA ASP A 254 17.61 6.77 7.13
C ASP A 254 18.25 5.38 7.30
N VAL A 255 19.24 5.27 8.20
CA VAL A 255 20.04 4.04 8.41
C VAL A 255 19.20 2.81 8.78
N LYS A 256 18.01 3.01 9.38
CA LYS A 256 17.06 1.93 9.74
C LYS A 256 16.14 1.55 8.59
N GLY A 257 16.06 2.35 7.54
CA GLY A 257 15.21 2.10 6.37
C GLY A 257 15.72 0.91 5.55
N GLY A 258 14.81 0.25 4.84
CA GLY A 258 15.15 -0.79 3.87
C GLY A 258 16.05 -0.28 2.75
N THR A 259 16.55 -1.19 1.92
CA THR A 259 17.30 -0.85 0.69
C THR A 259 16.97 -1.85 -0.40
N LEU A 260 17.15 -1.46 -1.66
CA LEU A 260 17.10 -2.40 -2.77
C LEU A 260 18.45 -3.12 -2.88
N ILE A 261 18.38 -4.42 -3.11
CA ILE A 261 19.53 -5.27 -3.39
C ILE A 261 19.27 -6.10 -4.64
N SER A 262 20.33 -6.45 -5.36
CA SER A 262 20.28 -7.53 -6.34
C SER A 262 20.64 -8.85 -5.65
N TYR A 263 19.75 -9.83 -5.77
CA TYR A 263 19.92 -11.16 -5.20
C TYR A 263 19.35 -12.21 -6.17
N GLU A 264 20.18 -13.20 -6.54
CA GLU A 264 19.80 -14.28 -7.48
C GLU A 264 19.21 -13.77 -8.81
N GLY A 265 19.76 -12.67 -9.34
CA GLY A 265 19.36 -12.09 -10.62
C GLY A 265 18.03 -11.33 -10.58
N ARG A 266 17.48 -11.07 -9.39
CA ARG A 266 16.27 -10.27 -9.18
C ARG A 266 16.53 -9.14 -8.19
N VAL A 267 15.77 -8.06 -8.34
CA VAL A 267 15.74 -6.99 -7.34
C VAL A 267 14.76 -7.35 -6.25
N GLN A 268 15.16 -7.18 -5.00
CA GLN A 268 14.26 -7.33 -3.86
C GLN A 268 14.55 -6.29 -2.79
N ALA A 269 13.51 -5.92 -2.04
CA ALA A 269 13.65 -5.06 -0.88
C ALA A 269 14.26 -5.85 0.28
N SER A 270 15.42 -5.40 0.76
CA SER A 270 16.00 -5.90 2.00
C SER A 270 15.55 -5.01 3.16
N PRO A 271 14.90 -5.55 4.20
CA PRO A 271 14.53 -4.76 5.37
C PRO A 271 15.81 -4.22 6.04
N GLY A 272 15.77 -2.97 6.52
CA GLY A 272 16.88 -2.42 7.29
C GLY A 272 17.12 -3.23 8.56
N ASN A 273 18.36 -3.25 9.06
CA ASN A 273 18.73 -3.94 10.30
C ASN A 273 17.80 -3.49 11.45
N ARG A 274 16.77 -4.28 11.73
CA ARG A 274 16.07 -4.19 13.02
C ARG A 274 17.00 -4.89 14.01
N PRO A 275 17.51 -4.23 15.05
CA PRO A 275 18.18 -4.95 16.12
C PRO A 275 17.21 -6.04 16.59
N SER A 276 17.67 -7.29 16.59
CA SER A 276 16.93 -8.41 17.18
C SER A 276 16.46 -7.96 18.56
N PRO A 277 15.18 -8.15 18.93
CA PRO A 277 14.79 -7.94 20.32
C PRO A 277 15.69 -8.82 21.17
N ARG A 278 16.48 -8.17 22.05
CA ARG A 278 17.24 -8.86 23.08
C ARG A 278 16.28 -9.42 24.13
#